data_AF-A0A2A9NWI5-F1
#
_entry.id   AF-A0A2A9NWI5-F1
#
_cell.length_a   1.000
_cell.length_b   1.000
_cell.length_c   1.000
_cell.angle_alpha   90.00
_cell.angle_beta   90.00
_cell.angle_gamma   90.00
#
_symmetry.space_group_name_H-M   'P 1'
#
loop_
_entity.id
_entity.type
_entity.pdbx_description
1 polymer ?
#
loop_
_entity_poly.entity_id
_entity_poly.type
_entity_poly.pdbx_seq_one_letter_code
_entity_poly.pdbx_strand_id
1 'polypeptide(L)'
;MHDCCHCIYFALPTSYHQHEIQLNLPCDNGLWQARCAADWFAVLQASSPYGPYQMRLTGISFLKSLSYISTTRLLSAHISLNPFAHFVLVHSILRQLFHTCVEHQITGHSAEASDESVDQKVLELQYALHNWFQSWKHSPDAPKNTVPHDEPPFIDNVLPFYWLGQIALLAHQESLPPFEFTTPNDLQVETRFRLVKHWLKHIRNFLKKGDGGATLFWDELMKIRLQTWQHEIETDRLEEEDGLLGFFPEY
;
A
#
# COMPACT_ATOMS: atom_id res chain seq x y z
N MET A 1 12.18 -4.72 -2.80
CA MET A 1 11.34 -5.79 -2.21
C MET A 1 11.89 -6.31 -0.89
N HIS A 2 13.12 -6.84 -0.85
CA HIS A 2 13.76 -7.33 0.38
C HIS A 2 13.67 -6.32 1.55
N ASP A 3 14.17 -5.10 1.34
CA ASP A 3 14.12 -4.03 2.35
C ASP A 3 12.70 -3.66 2.80
N CYS A 4 11.72 -3.72 1.89
CA CYS A 4 10.32 -3.46 2.24
C CYS A 4 9.81 -4.55 3.18
N CYS A 5 10.03 -5.82 2.83
CA CYS A 5 9.62 -6.96 3.66
C CYS A 5 10.29 -6.92 5.05
N HIS A 6 11.58 -6.61 5.12
CA HIS A 6 12.31 -6.54 6.38
C HIS A 6 11.75 -5.48 7.34
N CYS A 7 11.44 -4.30 6.81
CA CYS A 7 10.81 -3.24 7.59
C CYS A 7 9.38 -3.63 8.04
N ILE A 8 8.57 -4.18 7.13
CA ILE A 8 7.18 -4.54 7.42
C ILE A 8 7.11 -5.66 8.47
N TYR A 9 7.78 -6.79 8.22
CA TYR A 9 7.60 -8.00 9.04
C TYR A 9 8.51 -8.07 10.26
N PHE A 10 9.69 -7.46 10.20
CA PHE A 10 10.73 -7.64 11.22
C PHE A 10 11.14 -6.32 11.91
N ALA A 11 10.49 -5.20 11.59
CA ALA A 11 10.82 -3.87 12.11
C ALA A 11 12.31 -3.46 11.89
N LEU A 12 12.96 -4.06 10.89
CA LEU A 12 14.37 -3.76 10.62
C LEU A 12 14.49 -2.44 9.87
N PRO A 13 15.53 -1.64 10.18
CA PRO A 13 15.83 -0.43 9.42
C PRO A 13 16.17 -0.81 7.98
N THR A 14 15.98 0.14 7.08
CA THR A 14 16.12 -0.10 5.66
C THR A 14 17.56 0.08 5.25
N SER A 15 18.08 -0.80 4.40
CA SER A 15 19.47 -0.76 3.95
C SER A 15 19.77 0.45 3.07
N TYR A 16 18.74 0.96 2.36
CA TYR A 16 18.85 2.10 1.46
C TYR A 16 17.80 3.19 1.74
N HIS A 17 18.21 4.44 1.64
CA HIS A 17 17.29 5.57 1.60
C HIS A 17 16.52 5.60 0.27
N GLN A 18 15.29 6.13 0.31
CA GLN A 18 14.41 6.14 -0.86
C GLN A 18 15.04 6.85 -2.07
N HIS A 19 15.80 7.92 -1.85
CA HIS A 19 16.42 8.72 -2.91
C HIS A 19 17.70 8.12 -3.50
N GLU A 20 18.25 7.07 -2.87
CA GLU A 20 19.46 6.39 -3.37
C GLU A 20 19.13 5.43 -4.51
N ILE A 21 17.87 5.02 -4.63
CA ILE A 21 17.42 4.05 -5.63
C ILE A 21 16.80 4.78 -6.82
N GLN A 22 17.60 4.94 -7.88
CA GLN A 22 17.15 5.46 -9.17
C GLN A 22 16.74 4.32 -10.10
N LEU A 23 15.54 3.78 -9.88
CA LEU A 23 14.97 2.71 -10.71
C LEU A 23 13.68 3.17 -11.39
N ASN A 24 13.39 2.56 -12.53
CA ASN A 24 12.07 2.61 -13.13
C ASN A 24 11.23 1.42 -12.64
N LEU A 25 9.92 1.61 -12.60
CA LEU A 25 8.95 0.57 -12.34
C LEU A 25 9.00 -0.50 -13.44
N PRO A 26 8.63 -1.75 -13.12
CA PRO A 26 8.50 -2.82 -14.11
C PRO A 26 7.72 -2.38 -15.35
N CYS A 27 8.20 -2.77 -16.52
CA CYS A 27 7.65 -2.36 -17.81
C CYS A 27 6.58 -3.34 -18.33
N ASP A 28 6.08 -3.12 -19.55
CA ASP A 28 4.93 -3.84 -20.12
C ASP A 28 5.17 -5.37 -20.18
N ASN A 29 4.35 -6.16 -19.48
CA ASN A 29 4.44 -7.62 -19.43
C ASN A 29 4.25 -8.27 -20.80
N GLY A 30 3.48 -7.65 -21.71
CA GLY A 30 3.25 -8.19 -23.05
C GLY A 30 4.53 -8.33 -23.86
N LEU A 31 5.53 -7.47 -23.62
CA LEU A 31 6.84 -7.56 -24.26
C LEU A 31 7.59 -8.82 -23.80
N TRP A 32 7.46 -9.20 -22.54
CA TRP A 32 8.14 -10.37 -21.98
C TRP A 32 7.48 -11.71 -22.35
N GLN A 33 6.25 -11.67 -22.84
CA GLN A 33 5.49 -12.85 -23.28
C GLN A 33 5.64 -13.15 -24.78
N ALA A 34 6.36 -12.32 -25.54
CA ALA A 34 6.57 -12.51 -26.96
C ALA A 34 7.35 -13.81 -27.26
N ARG A 35 6.89 -14.58 -28.25
CA ARG A 35 7.47 -15.90 -28.58
C ARG A 35 8.74 -15.79 -29.42
N CYS A 36 8.84 -14.73 -30.21
CA CYS A 36 9.99 -14.46 -31.06
C CYS A 36 10.22 -12.96 -31.23
N ALA A 37 11.35 -12.58 -31.84
CA ALA A 37 11.72 -11.17 -32.06
C ALA A 37 10.72 -10.40 -32.95
N ALA A 38 10.13 -11.07 -33.95
CA ALA A 38 9.11 -10.45 -34.81
C ALA A 38 7.83 -10.13 -34.03
N ASP A 39 7.35 -11.07 -33.22
CA ASP A 39 6.21 -10.86 -32.32
C ASP A 39 6.50 -9.76 -31.31
N TRP A 40 7.70 -9.74 -30.73
CA TRP A 40 8.11 -8.72 -29.78
C TRP A 40 8.07 -7.32 -30.39
N PHE A 41 8.61 -7.16 -31.59
CA PHE A 41 8.58 -5.89 -32.30
C PHE A 41 7.15 -5.47 -32.67
N ALA A 42 6.32 -6.41 -33.11
CA ALA A 42 4.90 -6.15 -33.40
C ALA A 42 4.14 -5.69 -32.14
N VAL A 43 4.35 -6.36 -30.99
CA VAL A 43 3.77 -5.97 -29.70
C VAL A 43 4.24 -4.58 -29.28
N LEU A 44 5.51 -4.24 -29.49
CA LEU A 44 6.07 -2.92 -29.16
C LEU A 44 5.47 -1.79 -30.03
N GLN A 45 5.21 -2.06 -31.31
CA GLN A 45 4.61 -1.11 -32.24
C GLN A 45 3.10 -0.92 -32.04
N ALA A 46 2.43 -1.90 -31.43
CA ALA A 46 1.00 -1.82 -31.15
C ALA A 46 0.68 -0.70 -30.14
N SER A 47 -0.53 -0.13 -30.26
CA SER A 47 -1.07 0.78 -29.24
C SER A 47 -1.22 0.04 -27.90
N SER A 48 -0.86 0.70 -26.81
CA SER A 48 -0.89 0.12 -25.47
C SER A 48 -1.37 1.13 -24.43
N PRO A 49 -2.14 0.69 -23.42
CA PRO A 49 -2.55 1.56 -22.31
C PRO A 49 -1.36 2.03 -21.46
N TYR A 50 -0.19 1.41 -21.59
CA TYR A 50 1.03 1.77 -20.87
C TYR A 50 1.86 2.87 -21.54
N GLY A 51 1.27 3.54 -22.53
CA GLY A 51 1.88 4.69 -23.19
C GLY A 51 2.77 4.33 -24.39
N PRO A 52 3.62 5.26 -24.84
CA PRO A 52 4.45 5.08 -26.02
C PRO A 52 5.55 4.05 -25.81
N TYR A 53 6.14 3.56 -26.91
CA TYR A 53 7.12 2.49 -26.89
C TYR A 53 8.30 2.73 -25.94
N GLN A 54 8.76 3.97 -25.74
CA GLN A 54 9.84 4.26 -24.79
C GLN A 54 9.44 3.93 -23.36
N MET A 55 8.25 4.35 -22.92
CA MET A 55 7.75 4.04 -21.57
C MET A 55 7.54 2.54 -21.38
N ARG A 56 7.10 1.85 -22.43
CA ARG A 56 6.92 0.39 -22.42
C ARG A 56 8.23 -0.39 -22.35
N LEU A 57 9.34 0.18 -22.81
CA LEU A 57 10.67 -0.43 -22.72
C LEU A 57 11.37 -0.09 -21.41
N THR A 58 11.37 1.19 -21.02
CA THR A 58 12.16 1.67 -19.89
C THR A 58 11.39 1.67 -18.58
N GLY A 59 10.06 1.58 -18.62
CA GLY A 59 9.18 1.80 -17.47
C GLY A 59 9.04 3.28 -17.11
N ILE A 60 8.25 3.55 -16.07
CA ILE A 60 8.03 4.88 -15.49
C ILE A 60 8.92 5.02 -14.25
N SER A 61 9.47 6.21 -13.99
CA SER A 61 10.32 6.44 -12.82
C SER A 61 9.59 6.13 -11.51
N PHE A 62 10.18 5.25 -10.70
CA PHE A 62 9.64 4.86 -9.39
C PHE A 62 9.40 6.06 -8.48
N LEU A 63 10.41 6.93 -8.34
CA LEU A 63 10.33 8.10 -7.46
C LEU A 63 9.25 9.09 -7.91
N LYS A 64 9.10 9.31 -9.23
CA LYS A 64 8.05 10.18 -9.74
C LYS A 64 6.66 9.59 -9.49
N SER A 65 6.48 8.29 -9.73
CA SER A 65 5.20 7.61 -9.47
C SER A 65 4.84 7.61 -7.99
N LEU A 66 5.81 7.33 -7.11
CA LEU A 66 5.61 7.35 -5.66
C LEU A 66 5.27 8.76 -5.17
N SER A 67 6.04 9.78 -5.59
CA SER A 67 5.76 11.18 -5.24
C SER A 67 4.39 11.63 -5.73
N TYR A 68 3.97 11.24 -6.94
CA TYR A 68 2.66 11.58 -7.47
C TYR A 68 1.52 10.98 -6.64
N ILE A 69 1.62 9.68 -6.30
CA ILE A 69 0.62 8.98 -5.51
C ILE A 69 0.59 9.47 -4.06
N SER A 70 1.72 9.85 -3.49
CA SER A 70 1.83 10.41 -2.13
C SER A 70 1.36 11.87 -2.00
N THR A 71 0.81 12.48 -3.05
CA THR A 71 0.22 13.83 -2.91
C THR A 71 -1.00 13.80 -1.98
N THR A 72 -1.11 14.78 -1.08
CA THR A 72 -2.22 14.94 -0.10
C THR A 72 -3.51 15.45 -0.73
N ARG A 73 -3.83 14.94 -1.91
CA ARG A 73 -5.03 15.25 -2.67
C ARG A 73 -5.46 14.03 -3.49
N LEU A 74 -6.74 13.97 -3.81
CA LEU A 74 -7.26 12.95 -4.70
C LEU A 74 -6.72 13.17 -6.13
N LEU A 75 -6.29 12.08 -6.76
CA LEU A 75 -5.77 12.13 -8.13
C LEU A 75 -6.90 12.37 -9.14
N SER A 76 -6.71 13.36 -10.00
CA SER A 76 -7.61 13.62 -11.14
C SER A 76 -7.33 12.71 -12.34
N ALA A 77 -6.13 12.16 -12.44
CA ALA A 77 -5.73 11.21 -13.47
C ALA A 77 -5.02 10.01 -12.82
N HIS A 78 -5.38 8.80 -13.24
CA HIS A 78 -4.78 7.57 -12.74
C HIS A 78 -3.59 7.17 -13.61
N ILE A 79 -2.51 6.70 -12.97
CA ILE A 79 -1.36 6.19 -13.71
C ILE A 79 -1.70 4.77 -14.17
N SER A 80 -1.58 4.50 -15.47
CA SER A 80 -1.69 3.16 -16.02
C SER A 80 -0.43 2.36 -15.69
N LEU A 81 -0.51 1.50 -14.69
CA LEU A 81 0.58 0.64 -14.25
C LEU A 81 0.19 -0.83 -14.40
N ASN A 82 1.16 -1.68 -14.74
CA ASN A 82 0.96 -3.13 -14.72
C ASN A 82 0.89 -3.64 -13.27
N PRO A 83 0.42 -4.88 -13.05
CA PRO A 83 0.27 -5.43 -11.71
C PRO A 83 1.57 -5.45 -10.90
N PHE A 84 2.71 -5.73 -11.52
CA PHE A 84 4.00 -5.75 -10.83
C PHE A 84 4.46 -4.36 -10.38
N ALA A 85 4.21 -3.33 -11.18
CA ALA A 85 4.46 -1.95 -10.79
C ALA A 85 3.56 -1.54 -9.60
N HIS A 86 2.29 -1.93 -9.59
CA HIS A 86 1.42 -1.74 -8.43
C HIS A 86 1.94 -2.46 -7.18
N PHE A 87 2.40 -3.71 -7.34
CA PHE A 87 2.99 -4.51 -6.28
C PHE A 87 4.22 -3.82 -5.65
N VAL A 88 5.11 -3.27 -6.46
CA VAL A 88 6.29 -2.53 -5.99
C VAL A 88 5.88 -1.26 -5.24
N LEU A 89 4.90 -0.50 -5.76
CA LEU A 89 4.47 0.75 -5.14
C LEU A 89 3.78 0.52 -3.79
N VAL A 90 2.85 -0.43 -3.69
CA VAL A 90 2.15 -0.68 -2.41
C VAL A 90 3.11 -1.13 -1.33
N HIS A 91 4.09 -1.97 -1.64
CA HIS A 91 5.12 -2.37 -0.68
C HIS A 91 6.02 -1.20 -0.28
N SER A 92 6.24 -0.24 -1.18
CA SER A 92 7.03 0.95 -0.89
C SER A 92 6.28 1.93 0.01
N ILE A 93 4.96 2.03 -0.15
CA ILE A 93 4.07 2.80 0.73
C ILE A 93 3.99 2.12 2.11
N LEU A 94 3.75 0.81 2.15
CA LEU A 94 3.74 0.04 3.41
C LEU A 94 5.06 0.13 4.17
N ARG A 95 6.19 0.04 3.47
CA ARG A 95 7.51 0.24 4.08
C ARG A 95 7.57 1.60 4.79
N GLN A 96 7.19 2.69 4.12
CA GLN A 96 7.20 4.02 4.73
C GLN A 96 6.25 4.08 5.93
N LEU A 97 5.05 3.49 5.82
CA LEU A 97 4.10 3.42 6.92
C LEU A 97 4.67 2.71 8.15
N PHE A 98 5.11 1.46 7.99
CA PHE A 98 5.66 0.69 9.11
C PHE A 98 6.94 1.31 9.67
N HIS A 99 7.72 2.03 8.87
CA HIS A 99 8.88 2.79 9.34
C HIS A 99 8.45 3.98 10.21
N THR A 100 7.57 4.85 9.68
CA THR A 100 7.05 6.02 10.39
C THR A 100 6.41 5.62 11.72
N CYS A 101 5.57 4.59 11.74
CA CYS A 101 4.89 4.14 12.96
C CYS A 101 5.85 3.55 14.01
N VAL A 102 6.96 2.94 13.59
CA VAL A 102 7.98 2.39 14.51
C VAL A 102 8.93 3.47 15.00
N GLU A 103 9.34 4.40 14.14
CA GLU A 103 10.16 5.54 14.57
C GLU A 103 9.44 6.36 15.63
N HIS A 104 8.14 6.61 15.44
CA HIS A 104 7.33 7.32 16.41
C HIS A 104 7.31 6.64 17.80
N GLN A 105 7.32 5.30 17.87
CA GLN A 105 7.46 4.59 19.16
C GLN A 105 8.79 4.84 19.84
N ILE A 106 9.87 4.86 19.07
CA ILE A 106 11.23 5.05 19.60
C ILE A 106 11.41 6.50 20.07
N THR A 107 10.84 7.47 19.35
CA THR A 107 11.00 8.90 19.64
C THR A 107 9.96 9.47 20.59
N GLY A 108 8.80 8.83 20.76
CA GLY A 108 7.68 9.28 21.59
C GLY A 108 7.97 9.44 23.09
N HIS A 109 9.20 9.16 23.55
CA HIS A 109 9.68 9.50 24.90
C HIS A 109 10.36 10.88 24.98
N SER A 110 10.45 11.63 23.88
CA SER A 110 11.07 12.96 23.84
C SER A 110 10.40 13.89 22.83
N ALA A 111 9.59 14.82 23.37
CA ALA A 111 9.12 16.08 22.79
C ALA A 111 7.81 16.07 21.95
N GLU A 112 6.87 16.91 22.41
CA GLU A 112 5.58 17.30 21.80
C GLU A 112 5.70 17.82 20.35
N ALA A 113 6.88 18.32 19.93
CA ALA A 113 7.12 18.79 18.57
C ALA A 113 7.36 17.66 17.54
N SER A 114 7.60 16.43 17.99
CA SER A 114 7.77 15.27 17.09
C SER A 114 6.43 14.73 16.58
N ASP A 115 5.35 14.94 17.34
CA ASP A 115 4.03 14.34 17.12
C ASP A 115 3.35 14.90 15.86
N GLU A 116 3.28 16.22 15.74
CA GLU A 116 2.70 16.92 14.57
C GLU A 116 3.38 16.51 13.24
N SER A 117 4.68 16.21 13.27
CA SER A 117 5.44 15.80 12.08
C SER A 117 5.11 14.36 11.64
N VAL A 118 4.82 13.49 12.61
CA VAL A 118 4.45 12.09 12.36
C VAL A 118 3.01 12.02 11.87
N ASP A 119 2.09 12.77 12.48
CA ASP A 119 0.69 12.84 12.05
C ASP A 119 0.57 13.32 10.60
N GLN A 120 1.32 14.36 10.24
CA GLN A 120 1.38 14.83 8.85
C GLN A 120 1.89 13.73 7.90
N LYS A 121 2.87 12.94 8.33
CA LYS A 121 3.41 11.84 7.52
C LYS A 121 2.44 10.68 7.40
N VAL A 122 1.73 10.35 8.47
CA VAL A 122 0.67 9.35 8.50
C VAL A 122 -0.46 9.75 7.55
N LEU A 123 -0.85 11.03 7.54
CA LEU A 123 -1.81 11.56 6.56
C LEU A 123 -1.32 11.38 5.12
N GLU A 124 -0.07 11.77 4.81
CA GLU A 124 0.51 11.57 3.47
C GLU A 124 0.42 10.09 3.03
N LEU A 125 0.62 9.16 3.95
CA LEU A 125 0.56 7.72 3.70
C LEU A 125 -0.88 7.22 3.53
N GLN A 126 -1.86 7.78 4.24
CA GLN A 126 -3.28 7.51 4.01
C GLN A 126 -3.69 7.92 2.59
N TYR A 127 -3.32 9.14 2.18
CA TYR A 127 -3.52 9.60 0.80
C TYR A 127 -2.79 8.72 -0.21
N ALA A 128 -1.54 8.34 0.07
CA ALA A 128 -0.78 7.46 -0.81
C ALA A 128 -1.47 6.11 -1.02
N LEU A 129 -1.96 5.47 0.04
CA LEU A 129 -2.71 4.22 -0.05
C LEU A 129 -4.01 4.38 -0.84
N HIS A 130 -4.75 5.46 -0.58
CA HIS A 130 -6.00 5.75 -1.29
C HIS A 130 -5.77 6.00 -2.78
N ASN A 131 -4.82 6.87 -3.12
CA ASN A 131 -4.45 7.20 -4.49
C ASN A 131 -3.91 5.98 -5.23
N TRP A 132 -3.11 5.14 -4.57
CA TRP A 132 -2.67 3.86 -5.12
C TRP A 132 -3.87 2.95 -5.43
N PHE A 133 -4.83 2.87 -4.51
CA PHE A 133 -6.01 2.01 -4.67
C PHE A 133 -6.89 2.46 -5.82
N GLN A 134 -7.15 3.77 -5.94
CA GLN A 134 -7.85 4.32 -7.10
C GLN A 134 -7.08 4.03 -8.39
N SER A 135 -5.76 4.22 -8.41
CA SER A 135 -4.94 3.89 -9.58
C SER A 135 -5.03 2.41 -9.96
N TRP A 136 -5.04 1.52 -8.98
CA TRP A 136 -5.14 0.07 -9.20
C TRP A 136 -6.52 -0.34 -9.72
N LYS A 137 -7.62 0.20 -9.18
CA LYS A 137 -8.99 -0.07 -9.67
C LYS A 137 -9.18 0.29 -11.14
N HIS A 138 -8.49 1.33 -11.61
CA HIS A 138 -8.54 1.79 -12.99
C HIS A 138 -7.43 1.21 -13.87
N SER A 139 -6.62 0.27 -13.35
CA SER A 139 -5.57 -0.39 -14.13
C SER A 139 -6.19 -1.29 -15.21
N PRO A 140 -5.65 -1.28 -16.45
CA PRO A 140 -6.16 -2.12 -17.53
C PRO A 140 -6.09 -3.63 -17.23
N ASP A 141 -5.12 -4.04 -16.41
CA ASP A 141 -4.81 -5.42 -16.04
C ASP A 141 -5.26 -5.76 -14.61
N ALA A 142 -6.08 -4.91 -13.97
CA ALA A 142 -6.63 -5.23 -12.66
C ALA A 142 -7.35 -6.59 -12.74
N PRO A 143 -7.09 -7.53 -11.81
CA PRO A 143 -7.67 -8.87 -11.87
C PRO A 143 -9.19 -8.74 -11.86
N LYS A 144 -9.79 -8.95 -13.04
CA LYS A 144 -11.24 -9.08 -13.17
C LYS A 144 -11.53 -10.42 -12.55
N ASN A 145 -12.30 -10.44 -11.45
CA ASN A 145 -12.78 -11.64 -10.76
C ASN A 145 -13.54 -12.55 -11.75
N THR A 146 -12.81 -13.28 -12.57
CA THR A 146 -13.33 -14.05 -13.71
C THR A 146 -13.54 -15.50 -13.32
N VAL A 147 -12.89 -15.95 -12.23
CA VAL A 147 -13.12 -17.26 -11.62
C VAL A 147 -13.41 -17.04 -10.13
N PRO A 148 -14.64 -17.29 -9.66
CA PRO A 148 -14.91 -17.27 -8.22
C PRO A 148 -14.06 -18.33 -7.52
N HIS A 149 -13.40 -17.92 -6.43
CA HIS A 149 -12.62 -18.73 -5.48
C HIS A 149 -11.15 -19.07 -5.80
N ASP A 150 -10.60 -18.70 -6.97
CA ASP A 150 -9.16 -18.86 -7.21
C ASP A 150 -8.36 -17.62 -6.79
N GLU A 151 -7.25 -17.84 -6.07
CA GLU A 151 -6.34 -16.77 -5.69
C GLU A 151 -5.52 -16.34 -6.92
N PRO A 152 -5.48 -15.03 -7.26
CA PRO A 152 -4.69 -14.57 -8.39
C PRO A 152 -3.20 -14.85 -8.17
N PRO A 153 -2.38 -14.89 -9.25
CA PRO A 153 -0.94 -15.04 -9.12
C PRO A 153 -0.36 -14.04 -8.11
N PHE A 154 0.69 -14.43 -7.39
CA PHE A 154 1.22 -13.66 -6.25
C PHE A 154 1.47 -12.17 -6.56
N ILE A 155 2.02 -11.87 -7.75
CA ILE A 155 2.34 -10.50 -8.18
C ILE A 155 1.09 -9.70 -8.54
N ASP A 156 0.02 -10.37 -8.94
CA ASP A 156 -1.27 -9.76 -9.30
C ASP A 156 -2.18 -9.59 -8.07
N ASN A 157 -1.94 -10.39 -7.03
CA ASN A 157 -2.65 -10.34 -5.75
C ASN A 157 -2.17 -9.19 -4.85
N VAL A 158 -2.30 -7.96 -5.33
CA VAL A 158 -1.81 -6.75 -4.63
C VAL A 158 -2.79 -6.18 -3.60
N LEU A 159 -4.09 -6.45 -3.76
CA LEU A 159 -5.14 -5.91 -2.89
C LEU A 159 -4.98 -6.27 -1.40
N PRO A 160 -4.52 -7.48 -1.01
CA PRO A 160 -4.24 -7.78 0.40
C PRO A 160 -3.26 -6.81 1.07
N PHE A 161 -2.31 -6.26 0.32
CA PHE A 161 -1.31 -5.33 0.86
C PHE A 161 -1.88 -3.93 1.08
N TYR A 162 -2.85 -3.50 0.28
CA TYR A 162 -3.60 -2.28 0.57
C TYR A 162 -4.36 -2.38 1.88
N TRP A 163 -5.10 -3.48 2.07
CA TRP A 163 -5.81 -3.74 3.31
C TRP A 163 -4.88 -3.87 4.50
N LEU A 164 -3.70 -4.47 4.31
CA LEU A 164 -2.69 -4.49 5.35
C LEU A 164 -2.30 -3.06 5.77
N GLY A 165 -2.19 -2.14 4.82
CA GLY A 165 -1.94 -0.73 5.09
C GLY A 165 -3.06 -0.06 5.86
N GLN A 166 -4.32 -0.33 5.51
CA GLN A 166 -5.49 0.19 6.22
C GLN A 166 -5.54 -0.30 7.67
N ILE A 167 -5.32 -1.60 7.88
CA ILE A 167 -5.26 -2.22 9.21
C ILE A 167 -4.08 -1.64 10.01
N ALA A 168 -2.92 -1.46 9.39
CA ALA A 168 -1.75 -0.89 10.05
C ALA A 168 -1.96 0.57 10.46
N LEU A 169 -2.61 1.38 9.62
CA LEU A 169 -3.00 2.75 9.97
C LEU A 169 -3.91 2.78 11.18
N LEU A 170 -4.95 1.95 11.18
CA LEU A 170 -5.87 1.88 12.32
C LEU A 170 -5.14 1.38 13.58
N ALA A 171 -4.29 0.36 13.47
CA ALA A 171 -3.53 -0.15 14.60
C ALA A 171 -2.59 0.91 15.19
N HIS A 172 -2.01 1.76 14.33
CA HIS A 172 -1.17 2.86 14.81
C HIS A 172 -2.00 3.92 15.57
N GLN A 173 -3.15 4.31 15.03
CA GLN A 173 -4.04 5.32 15.63
C GLN A 173 -4.61 4.87 16.97
N GLU A 174 -5.00 3.59 17.07
CA GLU A 174 -5.53 3.00 18.29
C GLU A 174 -4.42 2.55 19.25
N SER A 175 -3.14 2.82 18.94
CA SER A 175 -1.97 2.36 19.71
C SER A 175 -1.98 0.85 20.00
N LEU A 176 -2.39 0.05 19.02
CA LEU A 176 -2.50 -1.42 19.07
C LEU A 176 -1.25 -2.12 18.53
N PRO A 177 -1.05 -3.43 18.79
CA PRO A 177 0.11 -4.16 18.28
C PRO A 177 0.13 -4.15 16.74
N PRO A 178 1.31 -4.06 16.09
CA PRO A 178 2.65 -4.06 16.66
C PRO A 178 3.18 -2.65 16.98
N PHE A 179 2.30 -1.66 17.19
CA PHE A 179 2.68 -0.27 17.40
C PHE A 179 2.52 0.26 18.83
N GLU A 180 2.20 -0.61 19.78
CA GLU A 180 2.13 -0.31 21.22
C GLU A 180 3.47 0.16 21.80
N PHE A 181 3.43 1.17 22.68
CA PHE A 181 4.62 1.77 23.32
C PHE A 181 5.17 1.00 24.53
N THR A 182 4.49 -0.06 25.00
CA THR A 182 4.63 -0.54 26.40
C THR A 182 5.44 -1.84 26.60
N THR A 183 5.99 -2.49 25.56
CA THR A 183 6.72 -3.76 25.73
C THR A 183 8.19 -3.74 25.23
N PRO A 184 9.16 -4.30 25.97
CA PRO A 184 10.57 -4.30 25.57
C PRO A 184 10.89 -5.30 24.43
N ASN A 185 11.16 -4.70 23.26
CA ASN A 185 11.83 -5.11 22.01
C ASN A 185 12.19 -6.58 21.66
N ASP A 186 12.75 -7.42 22.52
CA ASP A 186 13.38 -8.68 22.03
C ASP A 186 12.39 -9.82 21.69
N LEU A 187 11.18 -9.79 22.26
CA LEU A 187 10.08 -10.70 21.92
C LEU A 187 9.18 -10.16 20.79
N GLN A 188 9.43 -8.94 20.30
CA GLN A 188 8.54 -8.24 19.38
C GLN A 188 8.70 -8.66 17.92
N VAL A 189 9.90 -9.05 17.47
CA VAL A 189 10.15 -9.32 16.04
C VAL A 189 9.38 -10.55 15.53
N GLU A 190 9.48 -11.68 16.24
CA GLU A 190 8.74 -12.90 15.88
C GLU A 190 7.22 -12.73 16.09
N THR A 191 6.83 -12.02 17.16
CA THR A 191 5.42 -11.72 17.44
C THR A 191 4.81 -10.84 16.35
N ARG A 192 5.52 -9.78 15.92
CA ARG A 192 5.16 -8.92 14.79
C ARG A 192 5.07 -9.70 13.51
N PHE A 193 6.08 -10.53 13.20
CA PHE A 193 6.06 -11.38 12.02
C PHE A 193 4.79 -12.23 12.01
N ARG A 194 4.49 -12.95 13.11
CA ARG A 194 3.28 -13.77 13.23
C ARG A 194 2.00 -12.96 13.10
N LEU A 195 1.91 -11.81 13.76
CA LEU A 195 0.74 -10.93 13.74
C LEU A 195 0.47 -10.41 12.33
N VAL A 196 1.47 -9.81 11.67
CA VAL A 196 1.34 -9.28 10.31
C VAL A 196 1.01 -10.40 9.31
N LYS A 197 1.60 -11.59 9.48
CA LYS A 197 1.27 -12.78 8.67
C LYS A 197 -0.16 -13.26 8.93
N HIS A 198 -0.62 -13.18 10.17
CA HIS A 198 -1.98 -13.52 10.55
C HIS A 198 -2.99 -12.54 9.92
N TRP A 199 -2.76 -11.22 10.03
CA TRP A 199 -3.56 -10.21 9.33
C TRP A 199 -3.65 -10.49 7.84
N LEU A 200 -2.52 -10.73 7.15
CA LEU A 200 -2.53 -11.06 5.72
C LEU A 200 -3.33 -12.34 5.41
N LYS A 201 -3.30 -13.35 6.27
CA LYS A 201 -4.10 -14.57 6.11
C LYS A 201 -5.60 -14.24 6.21
N HIS A 202 -6.00 -13.47 7.22
CA HIS A 202 -7.40 -13.06 7.41
C HIS A 202 -7.89 -12.21 6.25
N ILE A 203 -7.10 -11.22 5.81
CA ILE A 203 -7.39 -10.39 4.65
C ILE A 203 -7.58 -11.25 3.40
N ARG A 204 -6.67 -12.18 3.11
CA ARG A 204 -6.82 -13.07 1.94
C ARG A 204 -8.08 -13.92 2.02
N ASN A 205 -8.38 -14.49 3.19
CA ASN A 205 -9.59 -15.28 3.40
C ASN A 205 -10.86 -14.44 3.22
N PHE A 206 -10.85 -13.21 3.73
CA PHE A 206 -11.94 -12.25 3.56
C PHE A 206 -12.16 -11.91 2.08
N LEU A 207 -11.09 -11.57 1.36
CA LEU A 207 -11.15 -11.26 -0.07
C LEU A 207 -11.60 -12.46 -0.92
N LYS A 208 -11.27 -13.69 -0.52
CA LYS A 208 -11.75 -14.93 -1.18
C LYS A 208 -13.26 -15.17 -1.00
N LYS A 209 -13.84 -14.74 0.12
CA LYS A 209 -15.27 -14.91 0.43
C LYS A 209 -16.16 -13.93 -0.35
N GLY A 210 -15.57 -12.86 -0.88
CA GLY A 210 -16.04 -12.16 -2.07
C GLY A 210 -17.49 -11.68 -2.02
N ASP A 211 -17.73 -10.58 -1.31
CA ASP A 211 -18.75 -9.64 -1.76
C ASP A 211 -18.06 -8.30 -2.00
N GLY A 212 -17.83 -7.95 -3.27
CA GLY A 212 -17.08 -6.75 -3.66
C GLY A 212 -17.60 -5.45 -3.04
N GLY A 213 -18.80 -5.48 -2.47
CA GLY A 213 -19.40 -4.42 -1.65
C GLY A 213 -18.56 -4.00 -0.45
N ALA A 214 -17.84 -4.90 0.22
CA ALA A 214 -17.02 -4.50 1.37
C ALA A 214 -15.86 -3.60 0.99
N THR A 215 -15.24 -3.83 -0.17
CA THR A 215 -14.15 -2.95 -0.65
C THR A 215 -14.68 -1.60 -1.13
N LEU A 216 -15.91 -1.55 -1.66
CA LEU A 216 -16.58 -0.31 -2.03
C LEU A 216 -17.00 0.50 -0.80
N PHE A 217 -17.59 -0.15 0.20
CA PHE A 217 -18.01 0.47 1.45
C PHE A 217 -16.82 1.11 2.18
N TRP A 218 -15.71 0.39 2.31
CA TRP A 218 -14.50 0.93 2.93
C TRP A 218 -13.82 2.02 2.10
N ASP A 219 -13.92 1.96 0.76
CA ASP A 219 -13.43 3.05 -0.11
C ASP A 219 -14.25 4.32 0.09
N GLU A 220 -15.57 4.20 0.21
CA GLU A 220 -16.46 5.33 0.53
C GLU A 220 -16.19 5.88 1.92
N LEU A 221 -16.07 5.01 2.93
CA LEU A 221 -15.75 5.39 4.30
C LEU A 221 -14.38 6.09 4.37
N MET A 222 -13.38 5.58 3.66
CA MET A 222 -12.07 6.21 3.61
C MET A 222 -12.10 7.56 2.88
N LYS A 223 -12.88 7.71 1.79
CA LYS A 223 -13.07 9.01 1.13
C LYS A 223 -13.69 10.02 2.06
N ILE A 224 -14.73 9.62 2.79
CA ILE A 224 -15.37 10.46 3.81
C ILE A 224 -14.33 10.83 4.84
N ARG A 225 -13.61 9.87 5.43
CA ARG A 225 -12.56 10.13 6.42
C ARG A 225 -11.49 11.10 5.92
N LEU A 226 -10.98 10.93 4.70
CA LEU A 226 -9.97 11.82 4.11
C LEU A 226 -10.49 13.24 3.87
N GLN A 227 -11.76 13.37 3.47
CA GLN A 227 -12.45 14.66 3.29
C GLN A 227 -12.74 15.33 4.64
N THR A 228 -13.14 14.55 5.64
CA THR A 228 -13.37 15.04 7.00
C THR A 228 -12.04 15.46 7.64
N TRP A 229 -10.95 14.72 7.43
CA TRP A 229 -9.63 15.10 7.96
C TRP A 229 -9.09 16.40 7.35
N GLN A 230 -9.37 16.66 6.06
CA GLN A 230 -9.10 17.99 5.47
C GLN A 230 -9.84 19.12 6.19
N HIS A 231 -10.99 18.82 6.81
CA HIS A 231 -11.82 19.77 7.55
C HIS A 231 -11.50 19.79 9.06
N GLU A 232 -11.06 18.66 9.64
CA GLU A 232 -10.66 18.51 11.05
C GLU A 232 -9.27 19.10 11.33
N ILE A 233 -8.36 19.16 10.34
CA ILE A 233 -7.14 19.97 10.45
C ILE A 233 -7.46 21.46 10.72
N GLU A 234 -8.68 21.92 10.41
CA GLU A 234 -9.17 23.26 10.77
C GLU A 234 -9.97 23.31 12.08
N THR A 235 -10.34 22.16 12.67
CA THR A 235 -11.15 22.09 13.89
C THR A 235 -10.98 20.77 14.62
N ASP A 236 -10.35 20.84 15.80
CA ASP A 236 -10.00 19.74 16.68
C ASP A 236 -11.22 19.13 17.41
N ARG A 237 -11.49 17.82 17.21
CA ARG A 237 -12.01 16.86 18.22
C ARG A 237 -12.31 15.47 17.65
N LEU A 238 -11.86 14.44 18.38
CA LEU A 238 -12.09 13.00 18.16
C LEU A 238 -13.16 12.45 19.12
N GLU A 239 -13.91 11.43 18.66
CA GLU A 239 -14.54 10.41 19.53
C GLU A 239 -14.37 9.00 18.91
N GLU A 240 -14.18 8.03 19.81
CA GLU A 240 -13.80 6.62 19.63
C GLU A 240 -14.93 5.74 19.06
N GLU A 241 -14.61 4.71 18.25
CA GLU A 241 -15.28 3.40 18.36
C GLU A 241 -14.60 2.24 17.59
N ASP A 242 -14.61 1.10 18.29
CA ASP A 242 -14.51 -0.31 17.88
C ASP A 242 -13.19 -0.92 17.35
N GLY A 243 -12.73 -1.95 18.08
CA GLY A 243 -11.40 -2.54 17.95
C GLY A 243 -11.13 -3.36 16.68
N LEU A 244 -9.84 -3.47 16.34
CA LEU A 244 -9.26 -4.02 15.10
C LEU A 244 -9.68 -5.44 14.67
N LEU A 245 -10.31 -6.21 15.55
CA LEU A 245 -10.69 -7.61 15.29
C LEU A 245 -12.18 -7.79 14.98
N GLY A 246 -13.03 -6.78 15.23
CA GLY A 246 -14.44 -6.80 14.80
C GLY A 246 -14.63 -6.80 13.29
N PHE A 247 -13.58 -6.45 12.52
CA PHE A 247 -13.61 -6.35 11.06
C PHE A 247 -13.69 -7.67 10.31
N PHE A 248 -13.32 -8.79 10.94
CA PHE A 248 -13.26 -10.09 10.28
C PHE A 248 -14.16 -11.08 11.02
N PRO A 249 -15.22 -11.63 10.38
CA PRO A 249 -16.05 -12.62 11.03
C PRO A 249 -15.21 -13.85 11.43
N GLU A 250 -15.22 -14.18 12.71
CA GLU A 250 -14.54 -15.34 13.31
C GLU A 250 -15.19 -16.64 12.81
N TYR A 251 -14.53 -17.40 11.93
CA TYR A 251 -14.72 -18.86 11.79
C TYR A 251 -13.47 -19.50 11.16
#